data_AF-A0A6S7G9K0-F1
#
_entry.id   AF-A0A6S7G9K0-F1
#
_cell.length_a   1.000
_cell.length_b   1.000
_cell.length_c   1.000
_cell.angle_alpha   90.00
_cell.angle_beta   90.00
_cell.angle_gamma   90.00
#
_symmetry.space_group_name_H-M   'P 1'
#
loop_
_entity.id
_entity.type
_entity.pdbx_description
1 polymer ?
#
loop_
_entity_poly.entity_id
_entity_poly.type
_entity_poly.pdbx_seq_one_letter_code
_entity_poly.pdbx_strand_id
1 'polypeptide(L)'
;MGIEQLLAAAKLLEEQEAIDKRLRTPDKKSRRQNKRSPSYSRSTHNQLEKNRRAHLRDCLETLKDIVPNPPDHQKATTLSLLQNARHYIKVLETTDKKAVATKEKLHQERGRLHKQLKTLRGELEVRIRKSSEGESTCEDEIDIDDTEYHSESDRCSTDGSGGSDGGL
;
A
#
# COMPACT_ATOMS: atom_id res chain seq x y z
N MET A 1 65.11 -29.64 28.41
CA MET A 1 65.42 -29.25 27.02
C MET A 1 66.26 -27.98 27.09
N GLY A 2 67.49 -28.01 26.59
CA GLY A 2 68.43 -26.88 26.71
C GLY A 2 68.16 -25.80 25.65
N ILE A 3 68.46 -24.54 25.96
CA ILE A 3 68.23 -23.38 25.09
C ILE A 3 68.86 -23.56 23.69
N GLU A 4 69.99 -24.26 23.60
CA GLU A 4 70.66 -24.55 22.34
C GLU A 4 69.84 -25.45 21.40
N GLN A 5 69.07 -26.40 21.96
CA GLN A 5 68.18 -27.25 21.15
C GLN A 5 67.02 -26.44 20.59
N LEU A 6 66.51 -25.46 21.33
CA LEU A 6 65.44 -24.58 20.88
C LEU A 6 65.91 -23.66 19.74
N LEU A 7 67.14 -23.12 19.85
CA LEU A 7 67.78 -22.30 18.81
C LEU A 7 68.07 -23.10 17.53
N ALA A 8 68.54 -24.35 17.67
CA ALA A 8 68.75 -25.24 16.54
C ALA A 8 67.43 -25.60 15.84
N ALA A 9 66.37 -25.89 16.61
CA ALA A 9 65.04 -26.16 16.08
C ALA A 9 64.43 -24.93 15.38
N ALA A 10 64.63 -23.73 15.91
CA ALA A 10 64.15 -22.49 15.29
C ALA A 10 64.79 -22.24 13.92
N LYS A 11 66.11 -22.48 13.78
CA LYS A 11 66.80 -22.38 12.49
C LYS A 11 66.27 -23.36 11.45
N LEU A 12 65.98 -24.60 11.87
CA LEU A 12 65.42 -25.62 10.98
C LEU A 12 63.99 -25.27 10.53
N LEU A 13 63.17 -24.69 11.43
CA LEU A 13 61.84 -24.20 11.05
C LEU A 13 61.90 -23.04 10.06
N GLU A 14 62.83 -22.11 10.23
CA GLU A 14 63.01 -20.96 9.31
C GLU A 14 63.50 -21.43 7.92
N GLU A 15 64.43 -22.39 7.86
CA GLU A 15 64.84 -23.01 6.59
C GLU A 15 63.68 -23.76 5.93
N GLN A 16 62.87 -24.49 6.70
CA GLN A 16 61.71 -25.22 6.18
C GLN A 16 60.65 -24.26 5.63
N GLU A 17 60.35 -23.15 6.32
CA GLU A 17 59.43 -22.12 5.83
C GLU A 17 59.95 -21.38 4.58
N ALA A 18 61.27 -21.19 4.47
CA ALA A 18 61.89 -20.60 3.29
C ALA A 18 61.81 -21.53 2.08
N ILE A 19 61.98 -22.84 2.28
CA ILE A 19 61.81 -23.87 1.25
C ILE A 19 60.34 -23.96 0.84
N ASP A 20 59.41 -23.98 1.80
CA ASP A 20 57.97 -24.01 1.52
C ASP A 20 57.52 -22.76 0.76
N LYS A 21 58.04 -21.57 1.10
CA LYS A 21 57.79 -20.34 0.30
C LYS A 21 58.32 -20.43 -1.13
N ARG A 22 59.45 -21.10 -1.36
CA ARG A 22 60.02 -21.31 -2.70
C ARG A 22 59.26 -22.37 -3.50
N LEU A 23 58.73 -23.40 -2.84
CA LEU A 23 57.90 -24.45 -3.46
C LEU A 23 56.43 -24.04 -3.64
N ARG A 24 55.97 -23.05 -2.87
CA ARG A 24 54.63 -22.47 -2.99
C ARG A 24 54.58 -21.58 -4.23
N THR A 25 54.33 -22.23 -5.38
CA THR A 25 53.76 -21.53 -6.53
C THR A 25 52.55 -20.73 -6.07
N PRO A 26 52.29 -19.53 -6.63
CA PRO A 26 51.07 -18.83 -6.31
C PRO A 26 49.94 -19.76 -6.75
N ASP A 27 49.31 -20.38 -5.75
CA ASP A 27 48.02 -20.99 -5.89
C ASP A 27 47.16 -19.86 -6.41
N LYS A 28 47.01 -19.81 -7.74
CA LYS A 28 45.93 -19.10 -8.39
C LYS A 28 44.74 -19.85 -7.83
N LYS A 29 44.30 -19.42 -6.63
CA LYS A 29 42.96 -19.55 -6.10
C LYS A 29 42.17 -19.11 -7.29
N SER A 30 41.78 -20.12 -8.03
CA SER A 30 41.02 -20.00 -9.21
C SER A 30 39.84 -19.24 -8.65
N ARG A 31 39.71 -17.97 -9.06
CA ARG A 31 38.43 -17.52 -9.55
C ARG A 31 38.05 -18.59 -10.57
N ARG A 32 37.58 -19.74 -10.08
CA ARG A 32 36.51 -20.50 -10.67
C ARG A 32 35.39 -19.48 -10.57
N GLN A 33 35.43 -18.47 -11.45
CA GLN A 33 34.27 -18.10 -12.22
C GLN A 33 33.72 -19.46 -12.56
N ASN A 34 32.70 -19.81 -11.79
CA ASN A 34 31.95 -21.01 -11.97
C ASN A 34 31.48 -20.83 -13.42
N LYS A 35 32.24 -21.36 -14.37
CA LYS A 35 31.89 -21.42 -15.78
C LYS A 35 30.80 -22.48 -15.82
N ARG A 36 29.69 -22.16 -15.14
CA ARG A 36 28.40 -22.81 -15.27
C ARG A 36 28.20 -22.82 -16.77
N SER A 37 28.04 -24.02 -17.31
CA SER A 37 27.92 -24.19 -18.75
C SER A 37 26.89 -23.17 -19.26
N PRO A 38 27.09 -22.59 -20.45
CA PRO A 38 26.10 -21.69 -21.04
C PRO A 38 24.68 -22.30 -21.03
N SER A 39 24.59 -23.63 -21.08
CA SER A 39 23.37 -24.42 -20.92
C SER A 39 22.71 -24.27 -19.54
N TYR A 40 23.47 -24.32 -18.44
CA TYR A 40 22.91 -24.12 -17.09
C TYR A 40 22.38 -22.69 -16.90
N SER A 41 23.13 -21.68 -17.38
CA SER A 41 22.70 -20.28 -17.33
C SER A 41 21.42 -20.04 -18.17
N ARG A 42 21.33 -20.63 -19.36
CA ARG A 42 20.13 -20.60 -20.20
C ARG A 42 18.93 -21.29 -19.55
N SER A 43 19.14 -22.47 -18.94
CA SER A 43 18.08 -23.20 -18.26
C SER A 43 17.53 -22.41 -17.06
N THR A 44 18.41 -21.83 -16.24
CA THR A 44 17.99 -20.97 -15.11
C THR A 44 17.23 -19.74 -15.59
N HIS A 45 17.69 -19.08 -16.67
CA HIS A 45 17.00 -17.94 -17.25
C HIS A 45 15.59 -18.30 -17.75
N ASN A 46 15.45 -19.41 -18.48
CA ASN A 46 14.16 -19.87 -18.99
C ASN A 46 13.18 -20.21 -17.86
N GLN A 47 13.68 -20.82 -16.78
CA GLN A 47 12.85 -21.12 -15.62
C GLN A 47 12.36 -19.85 -14.93
N LEU A 48 13.23 -18.85 -14.76
CA LEU A 48 12.86 -17.55 -14.21
C LEU A 48 11.84 -16.84 -15.10
N GLU A 49 12.03 -16.82 -16.42
CA GLU A 49 11.08 -16.21 -17.35
C GLU A 49 9.74 -16.94 -17.37
N LYS A 50 9.73 -18.28 -17.26
CA LYS A 50 8.49 -19.07 -17.14
C LYS A 50 7.72 -18.70 -15.88
N ASN A 51 8.42 -18.56 -14.74
CA ASN A 51 7.80 -18.13 -13.49
C ASN A 51 7.29 -16.69 -13.58
N ARG A 52 8.09 -15.76 -14.14
CA ARG A 52 7.68 -14.37 -14.37
C ARG A 52 6.42 -14.28 -15.25
N ARG A 53 6.34 -15.08 -16.31
CA ARG A 53 5.15 -15.17 -17.18
C ARG A 53 3.94 -15.79 -16.49
N ALA A 54 4.14 -16.76 -15.60
CA ALA A 54 3.05 -17.30 -14.79
C ALA A 54 2.45 -16.20 -13.90
N HIS A 55 3.29 -15.52 -13.12
CA HIS A 55 2.86 -14.40 -12.28
C HIS A 55 2.16 -13.29 -13.07
N LEU A 56 2.68 -12.91 -14.24
CA LEU A 56 2.04 -11.91 -15.10
C LEU A 56 0.65 -12.34 -15.55
N ARG A 57 0.45 -13.62 -15.88
CA ARG A 57 -0.88 -14.13 -16.25
C ARG A 57 -1.83 -14.05 -15.07
N ASP A 58 -1.38 -14.40 -13.87
CA ASP A 58 -2.20 -14.34 -12.66
C ASP A 58 -2.62 -12.89 -12.37
N CYS A 59 -1.71 -11.92 -12.46
CA CYS A 59 -2.04 -10.50 -12.32
C CYS A 59 -3.06 -10.02 -13.37
N LEU A 60 -2.92 -10.45 -14.63
CA LEU A 60 -3.85 -10.09 -15.69
C LEU A 60 -5.23 -10.74 -15.50
N GLU A 61 -5.30 -11.93 -14.90
CA GLU A 61 -6.56 -12.59 -14.59
C GLU A 61 -7.32 -11.84 -13.49
N THR A 62 -6.63 -11.50 -12.39
CA THR A 62 -7.21 -10.65 -11.33
C THR A 62 -7.67 -9.30 -11.89
N LEU A 63 -6.94 -8.72 -12.84
CA LEU A 63 -7.35 -7.49 -13.48
C LEU A 63 -8.66 -7.64 -14.29
N LYS A 64 -8.89 -8.80 -14.93
CA LYS A 64 -10.15 -9.04 -15.66
C LYS A 64 -11.34 -9.17 -14.73
N ASP A 65 -11.15 -9.69 -13.53
CA ASP A 65 -12.24 -9.87 -12.56
C ASP A 65 -12.76 -8.53 -12.01
N ILE A 66 -11.86 -7.54 -11.88
CA ILE A 66 -12.21 -6.22 -11.33
C ILE A 66 -12.66 -5.21 -12.39
N VAL A 67 -12.23 -5.37 -13.65
CA VAL A 67 -12.59 -4.45 -14.73
C VAL A 67 -13.91 -4.92 -15.36
N PRO A 68 -14.93 -4.03 -15.47
CA PRO A 68 -16.15 -4.35 -16.18
C PRO A 68 -15.83 -4.69 -17.63
N ASN A 69 -15.97 -5.97 -17.99
CA ASN A 69 -15.68 -6.45 -19.33
C ASN A 69 -16.96 -6.59 -20.14
N PRO A 70 -16.98 -6.21 -21.43
CA PRO A 70 -18.07 -6.56 -22.33
C PRO A 70 -18.22 -8.09 -22.44
N PRO A 71 -19.43 -8.62 -22.66
CA PRO A 71 -19.73 -10.06 -22.63
C PRO A 71 -18.99 -10.92 -23.68
N ASP A 72 -18.26 -10.32 -24.62
CA ASP A 72 -17.43 -11.04 -25.59
C ASP A 72 -16.04 -11.37 -25.02
N HIS A 73 -16.01 -12.31 -24.07
CA HIS A 73 -14.78 -12.84 -23.48
C HIS A 73 -13.78 -13.43 -24.51
N GLN A 74 -14.19 -13.64 -25.76
CA GLN A 74 -13.38 -14.25 -26.82
C GLN A 74 -12.39 -13.30 -27.53
N LYS A 75 -12.44 -11.98 -27.30
CA LYS A 75 -11.58 -11.01 -28.04
C LYS A 75 -10.76 -10.05 -27.16
N ALA A 76 -10.78 -10.21 -25.84
CA ALA A 76 -10.05 -9.32 -24.95
C ALA A 76 -8.52 -9.53 -25.09
N THR A 77 -7.86 -8.62 -25.81
CA THR A 77 -6.40 -8.52 -25.86
C THR A 77 -5.85 -7.91 -24.56
N THR A 78 -4.57 -8.16 -24.23
CA THR A 78 -3.92 -7.50 -23.08
C THR A 78 -3.98 -5.98 -23.20
N LEU A 79 -3.83 -5.43 -24.41
CA LEU A 79 -3.90 -4.00 -24.63
C LEU A 79 -5.30 -3.44 -24.31
N SER A 80 -6.37 -4.07 -24.82
CA SER A 80 -7.73 -3.62 -24.56
C SER A 80 -8.08 -3.71 -23.07
N LEU A 81 -7.61 -4.75 -22.36
CA LEU A 81 -7.78 -4.86 -20.90
C LEU A 81 -7.13 -3.68 -20.17
N LEU A 82 -5.87 -3.35 -20.50
CA LEU A 82 -5.17 -2.23 -19.88
C LEU A 82 -5.83 -0.87 -20.21
N GLN A 83 -6.32 -0.70 -21.44
CA GLN A 83 -7.05 0.51 -21.83
C GLN A 83 -8.38 0.65 -21.08
N ASN A 84 -9.13 -0.44 -20.95
CA ASN A 84 -10.39 -0.48 -20.20
C ASN A 84 -10.15 -0.25 -18.71
N ALA A 85 -9.12 -0.85 -18.12
CA ALA A 85 -8.74 -0.61 -16.72
C ALA A 85 -8.47 0.88 -16.47
N ARG A 86 -7.67 1.52 -17.33
CA ARG A 86 -7.39 2.96 -17.25
C ARG A 86 -8.66 3.79 -17.40
N HIS A 87 -9.57 3.41 -18.29
CA HIS A 87 -10.85 4.09 -18.45
C HIS A 87 -11.73 3.92 -17.20
N TYR A 88 -11.80 2.71 -16.66
CA TYR A 88 -12.60 2.37 -15.50
C TYR A 88 -12.16 3.14 -14.25
N ILE A 89 -10.85 3.31 -14.02
CA ILE A 89 -10.32 4.18 -12.96
C ILE A 89 -10.90 5.60 -13.09
N LYS A 90 -10.87 6.19 -14.30
CA LYS A 90 -11.43 7.54 -14.52
C LYS A 90 -12.93 7.59 -14.28
N VAL A 91 -13.67 6.55 -14.69
CA VAL A 91 -15.11 6.47 -14.42
C VAL A 91 -15.34 6.45 -12.91
N LEU A 92 -14.64 5.60 -12.16
CA LEU A 92 -14.73 5.51 -10.71
C LEU A 92 -14.45 6.85 -10.02
N GLU A 93 -13.38 7.55 -10.42
CA GLU A 93 -13.05 8.89 -9.90
C GLU A 93 -14.18 9.90 -10.15
N THR A 94 -14.80 9.87 -11.34
CA THR A 94 -15.91 10.79 -11.64
C THR A 94 -17.19 10.42 -10.92
N THR A 95 -17.46 9.14 -10.72
CA THR A 95 -18.63 8.68 -9.96
C THR A 95 -18.50 8.99 -8.49
N ASP A 96 -17.30 8.83 -7.93
CA ASP A 96 -17.00 9.14 -6.53
C ASP A 96 -17.19 10.65 -6.25
N LYS A 97 -16.63 11.51 -7.10
CA LYS A 97 -16.86 12.96 -7.03
C LYS A 97 -18.34 13.34 -7.07
N LYS A 98 -19.14 12.69 -7.93
CA LYS A 98 -20.59 12.92 -8.02
C LYS A 98 -21.34 12.39 -6.78
N ALA A 99 -20.91 11.26 -6.23
CA ALA A 99 -21.50 10.68 -5.03
C ALA A 99 -21.26 11.59 -3.82
N VAL A 100 -20.03 12.09 -3.65
CA VAL A 100 -19.68 13.06 -2.60
C VAL A 100 -20.51 14.34 -2.72
N ALA A 101 -20.61 14.92 -3.93
CA ALA A 101 -21.42 16.12 -4.15
C ALA A 101 -22.92 15.89 -3.87
N THR A 102 -23.44 14.72 -4.24
CA THR A 102 -24.83 14.34 -3.95
C THR A 102 -25.06 14.17 -2.45
N LYS A 103 -24.13 13.50 -1.76
CA LYS A 103 -24.16 13.34 -0.29
C LYS A 103 -24.18 14.71 0.40
N GLU A 104 -23.34 15.64 -0.02
CA GLU A 104 -23.30 16.99 0.55
C GLU A 104 -24.63 17.74 0.34
N LYS A 105 -25.19 17.70 -0.87
CA LYS A 105 -26.50 18.31 -1.17
C LYS A 105 -27.60 17.74 -0.27
N LEU A 106 -27.62 16.43 -0.08
CA LEU A 106 -28.59 15.76 0.80
C LEU A 106 -28.39 16.17 2.26
N HIS A 107 -27.15 16.34 2.73
CA HIS A 107 -26.89 16.85 4.09
C HIS A 107 -27.37 18.30 4.28
N GLN A 108 -27.14 19.17 3.29
CA GLN A 108 -27.65 20.54 3.33
C GLN A 108 -29.18 20.57 3.35
N GLU A 109 -29.82 19.75 2.51
CA GLU A 109 -31.27 19.65 2.45
C GLU A 109 -31.87 19.08 3.74
N ARG A 110 -31.25 18.03 4.31
CA ARG A 110 -31.58 17.51 5.63
C ARG A 110 -31.52 18.63 6.66
N GLY A 111 -30.44 19.40 6.71
CA GLY A 111 -30.29 20.52 7.65
C GLY A 111 -31.36 21.61 7.46
N ARG A 112 -31.70 21.93 6.21
CA ARG A 112 -32.77 22.89 5.87
C ARG A 112 -34.12 22.42 6.39
N LEU A 113 -34.48 21.16 6.13
CA LEU A 113 -35.73 20.56 6.58
C LEU A 113 -35.81 20.47 8.11
N HIS A 114 -34.72 20.10 8.79
CA HIS A 114 -34.67 20.08 10.25
C HIS A 114 -34.92 21.47 10.87
N LYS A 115 -34.32 22.52 10.30
CA LYS A 115 -34.59 23.91 10.74
C LYS A 115 -36.06 24.28 10.56
N GLN A 116 -36.66 23.90 9.42
CA GLN A 116 -38.08 24.15 9.17
C GLN A 116 -38.98 23.41 10.17
N LEU A 117 -38.71 22.13 10.44
CA LEU A 117 -39.45 21.36 11.45
C LEU A 117 -39.34 21.98 12.84
N LYS A 118 -38.13 22.40 13.24
CA LYS A 118 -37.91 23.06 14.53
C LYS A 118 -38.70 24.38 14.65
N THR A 119 -38.73 25.19 13.59
CA THR A 119 -39.52 26.43 13.56
C THR A 119 -41.02 26.13 13.69
N LEU A 120 -41.55 25.19 12.90
CA LEU A 120 -42.97 24.83 12.94
C LEU A 120 -43.39 24.26 14.29
N ARG A 121 -42.55 23.42 14.91
CA ARG A 121 -42.79 22.89 16.27
C ARG A 121 -42.83 24.03 17.30
N GLY A 122 -41.87 24.96 17.25
CA GLY A 122 -41.86 26.13 18.13
C GLY A 122 -43.09 27.04 17.96
N GLU A 123 -43.53 27.28 16.72
CA GLU A 123 -44.75 28.03 16.43
C GLU A 123 -46.01 27.35 16.97
N LEU A 124 -46.09 26.02 16.83
CA LEU A 124 -47.18 25.21 17.37
C LEU A 124 -47.22 25.27 18.90
N GLU A 125 -46.07 25.11 19.57
CA GLU A 125 -45.97 25.25 21.03
C GLU A 125 -46.44 26.63 21.51
N VAL A 126 -46.03 27.71 20.83
CA VAL A 126 -46.47 29.07 21.17
C VAL A 126 -47.97 29.24 20.96
N ARG A 127 -48.54 28.63 19.92
CA ARG A 127 -49.99 28.67 19.64
C ARG A 127 -50.77 27.93 20.72
N ILE A 128 -50.34 26.71 21.09
CA ILE A 128 -50.96 25.91 22.16
C ILE A 128 -50.96 26.69 23.48
N ARG A 129 -49.82 27.29 23.85
CA ARG A 129 -49.70 28.14 25.05
C ARG A 129 -50.61 29.37 25.02
N LYS A 130 -50.96 29.87 23.83
CA LYS A 130 -51.87 31.02 23.66
C LYS A 130 -53.34 30.62 23.57
N SER A 131 -53.69 29.36 23.34
CA SER A 131 -55.06 28.93 23.01
C SER A 131 -55.82 28.22 24.14
N SER A 132 -55.24 27.95 25.32
CA SER A 132 -55.88 27.23 26.43
C SER A 132 -55.08 27.47 27.73
N GLU A 133 -55.58 27.62 28.97
CA GLU A 133 -56.84 27.18 29.61
C GLU A 133 -57.46 25.90 29.04
N GLY A 134 -56.73 24.78 29.12
CA GLY A 134 -57.29 23.46 28.86
C GLY A 134 -56.44 22.58 27.96
N GLU A 135 -55.71 21.66 28.59
CA GLU A 135 -55.47 20.27 28.16
C GLU A 135 -55.19 20.02 26.67
N SER A 136 -53.94 19.72 26.34
CA SER A 136 -53.60 19.01 25.09
C SER A 136 -52.41 18.10 25.32
N THR A 137 -52.70 16.81 25.51
CA THR A 137 -51.77 15.70 25.35
C THR A 137 -51.52 15.47 23.86
N CYS A 138 -50.27 15.49 23.39
CA CYS A 138 -49.92 14.72 22.20
C CYS A 138 -48.45 14.28 22.26
N GLU A 139 -48.30 13.04 21.84
CA GLU A 139 -47.25 12.09 22.13
C GLU A 139 -46.17 12.04 21.03
N ASP A 140 -45.11 11.28 21.33
CA ASP A 140 -44.02 10.82 20.49
C ASP A 140 -43.00 11.88 20.02
N GLU A 141 -42.07 12.17 20.94
CA GLU A 141 -40.73 12.68 20.60
C GLU A 141 -40.03 11.65 19.70
N ILE A 142 -40.12 11.81 18.38
CA ILE A 142 -39.20 11.14 17.46
C ILE A 142 -37.86 11.86 17.63
N ASP A 143 -37.03 11.33 18.54
CA ASP A 143 -35.64 11.75 18.71
C ASP A 143 -34.88 11.39 17.44
N ILE A 144 -34.76 12.36 16.54
CA ILE A 144 -33.93 12.21 15.35
C ILE A 144 -32.50 12.33 15.86
N ASP A 145 -31.90 11.18 16.17
CA ASP A 145 -30.52 11.03 16.61
C ASP A 145 -29.61 11.95 15.77
N ASP A 146 -29.10 12.99 16.43
CA ASP A 146 -28.17 13.97 15.87
C ASP A 146 -26.78 13.34 15.82
N THR A 147 -26.65 12.18 15.18
CA THR A 147 -25.36 11.63 14.81
C THR A 147 -24.77 12.57 13.77
N GLU A 148 -24.06 13.56 14.30
CA GLU A 148 -23.14 14.44 13.63
C GLU A 148 -22.12 13.53 12.94
N TYR A 149 -22.41 13.18 11.69
CA TYR A 149 -21.48 12.46 10.82
C TYR A 149 -20.35 13.44 10.54
N HIS A 150 -19.40 13.49 11.49
CA HIS A 150 -18.17 14.23 11.38
C HIS A 150 -17.52 13.73 10.09
N SER A 151 -17.55 14.57 9.06
CA SER A 151 -16.72 14.33 7.89
C SER A 151 -15.29 14.52 8.38
N GLU A 152 -14.68 13.44 8.86
CA GLU A 152 -13.25 13.32 9.03
C GLU A 152 -12.61 13.53 7.66
N SER A 153 -12.44 14.82 7.35
CA SER A 153 -11.59 15.29 6.28
C SER A 153 -10.19 14.99 6.75
N ASP A 154 -9.50 14.11 6.03
CA ASP A 154 -8.07 13.84 6.16
C ASP A 154 -7.29 15.13 6.38
N ARG A 155 -6.98 15.45 7.64
CA ARG A 155 -5.91 16.37 7.97
C ARG A 155 -4.62 15.57 7.92
N CYS A 156 -4.01 15.49 6.75
CA CYS A 156 -2.61 15.12 6.68
C CYS A 156 -1.80 16.27 7.30
N SER A 157 -1.59 16.22 8.62
CA SER A 157 -0.59 17.01 9.32
C SER A 157 0.78 16.40 8.99
N THR A 158 1.47 16.94 7.99
CA THR A 158 2.92 16.82 7.92
C THR A 158 3.50 17.76 8.97
N ASP A 159 3.63 17.27 10.21
CA ASP A 159 4.47 17.92 11.20
C ASP A 159 5.94 17.65 10.87
N GLY A 160 6.72 18.72 10.92
CA GLY A 160 8.15 18.70 10.65
C GLY A 160 8.92 18.19 11.84
N SER A 161 9.89 17.31 11.60
CA SER A 161 11.03 17.16 12.49
C SER A 161 12.24 17.83 11.85
N GLY A 162 12.42 19.10 12.19
CA GLY A 162 13.72 19.75 12.09
C GLY A 162 14.63 19.21 13.18
N GLY A 163 15.81 18.73 12.79
CA GLY A 163 16.88 18.34 13.68
C GLY A 163 18.21 18.70 13.04
N SER A 164 18.65 19.92 13.30
CA SER A 164 20.02 20.38 13.11
C SER A 164 20.92 19.73 14.16
N ASP A 165 22.06 19.15 13.76
CA ASP A 165 23.26 19.19 14.59
C ASP A 165 24.51 19.13 13.70
N GLY A 166 25.48 19.99 14.02
CA GLY A 166 26.76 20.09 13.34
C GLY A 166 27.84 19.31 14.08
N GLY A 167 29.03 19.22 13.47
CA GLY A 167 30.25 18.95 14.22
C GLY A 167 31.19 17.92 13.59
N LEU A 168 32.34 18.45 13.14
CA LEU A 168 33.65 17.84 12.87
C LEU A 168 33.81 16.97 11.60
#